data_AF-A0A0Q6KG50-F1
#
_entry.id   AF-A0A0Q6KG50-F1
#
_cell.length_a   1.000
_cell.length_b   1.000
_cell.length_c   1.000
_cell.angle_alpha   90.00
_cell.angle_beta   90.00
_cell.angle_gamma   90.00
#
_symmetry.space_group_name_H-M   'P 1'
#
loop_
_entity.id
_entity.type
_entity.pdbx_description
1 polymer ?
#
loop_
_entity_poly.entity_id
_entity_poly.type
_entity_poly.pdbx_seq_one_letter_code
_entity_poly.pdbx_strand_id
1 'polypeptide(L)'
;MTLFRLLTDVDGRIGLNAFWLGNVLVVLGVLALQQVGAAIGGLEGDRLGAFAGAFALFPWAALAAKRAADRGRPRLYGIVLVSAIVLLDLAETVVAPDRRQMLGAASSLLWLVALVDLGLLPGSRRQEAVAEPPPDAKRAG
;
A
#
# COMPACT_ATOMS: atom_id res chain seq x y z
N MET A 1 18.28 2.80 9.22
CA MET A 1 17.95 1.39 8.91
C MET A 1 18.55 1.05 7.55
N THR A 2 19.08 -0.16 7.36
CA THR A 2 19.61 -0.62 6.08
C THR A 2 18.48 -1.17 5.19
N LEU A 3 18.61 -1.06 3.86
CA LEU A 3 17.60 -1.50 2.87
C LEU A 3 17.24 -2.98 3.03
N PHE A 4 18.23 -3.82 3.32
CA PHE A 4 18.04 -5.24 3.58
C PHE A 4 17.14 -5.49 4.79
N ARG A 5 17.36 -4.79 5.92
CA ARG A 5 16.45 -4.86 7.06
C ARG A 5 15.05 -4.38 6.67
N LEU A 6 14.92 -3.28 5.94
CA LEU A 6 13.59 -2.79 5.58
C LEU A 6 12.75 -3.79 4.75
N LEU A 7 13.40 -4.67 3.98
CA LEU A 7 12.78 -5.72 3.17
C LEU A 7 12.64 -7.06 3.89
N THR A 8 13.44 -7.33 4.92
CA THR A 8 13.50 -8.63 5.62
C THR A 8 13.04 -8.58 7.07
N ASP A 9 12.88 -7.39 7.63
CA ASP A 9 12.49 -7.20 9.01
C ASP A 9 10.99 -7.46 9.14
N VAL A 10 10.70 -8.56 9.83
CA VAL A 10 9.34 -9.03 10.15
C VAL A 10 8.83 -8.34 11.41
N ASP A 11 9.48 -7.26 11.86
CA ASP A 11 8.91 -6.38 12.87
C ASP A 11 7.47 -6.02 12.47
N GLY A 12 6.55 -6.34 13.38
CA GLY A 12 5.11 -6.32 13.12
C GLY A 12 4.56 -4.93 12.79
N ARG A 13 5.38 -3.87 12.91
CA ARG A 13 5.03 -2.46 12.67
C ARG A 13 5.74 -1.93 11.44
N ILE A 14 4.99 -1.30 10.53
CA ILE A 14 5.57 -0.51 9.44
C ILE A 14 5.67 0.95 9.89
N GLY A 15 6.91 1.44 10.02
CA GLY A 15 7.17 2.88 10.17
C GLY A 15 6.77 3.65 8.92
N LEU A 16 6.54 4.97 9.06
CA LEU A 16 6.11 5.85 7.96
C LEU A 16 7.07 5.77 6.75
N ASN A 17 8.38 5.78 7.02
CA ASN A 17 9.40 5.69 5.98
C ASN A 17 9.36 4.34 5.26
N ALA A 18 9.12 3.24 5.98
CA ALA A 18 9.02 1.92 5.37
C ALA A 18 7.74 1.77 4.52
N PHE A 19 6.63 2.39 4.95
CA PHE A 19 5.40 2.46 4.16
C PHE A 19 5.63 3.19 2.83
N TRP A 20 6.26 4.37 2.89
CA TRP A 20 6.57 5.14 1.68
C TRP A 20 7.57 4.44 0.78
N LEU A 21 8.61 3.81 1.34
CA LEU A 21 9.59 3.08 0.56
C LEU A 21 8.97 1.86 -0.13
N GLY A 22 8.08 1.14 0.56
CA GLY A 22 7.28 0.08 -0.04
C GLY A 22 6.40 0.57 -1.19
N ASN A 23 5.69 1.70 -1.02
CA ASN A 23 4.87 2.28 -2.09
C ASN A 23 5.72 2.71 -3.29
N VAL A 24 6.85 3.38 -3.07
CA VAL A 24 7.77 3.79 -4.14
C VAL A 24 8.28 2.57 -4.89
N LEU A 25 8.66 1.50 -4.18
CA LEU A 25 9.10 0.25 -4.82
C LEU A 25 8.01 -0.36 -5.70
N VAL A 26 6.76 -0.39 -5.23
CA VAL A 26 5.63 -0.89 -6.04
C VAL A 26 5.43 -0.03 -7.29
N VAL A 27 5.41 1.30 -7.14
CA VAL A 27 5.27 2.23 -8.27
C VAL A 27 6.38 2.04 -9.29
N LEU A 28 7.63 1.97 -8.85
CA LEU A 28 8.78 1.76 -9.74
C LEU A 28 8.71 0.40 -10.45
N GLY A 29 8.28 -0.65 -9.75
CA GLY A 29 8.07 -1.96 -10.36
C GLY A 29 7.00 -1.95 -11.46
N VAL A 30 5.86 -1.29 -11.20
CA VAL A 30 4.80 -1.13 -12.20
C VAL A 30 5.28 -0.31 -13.39
N LEU A 31 5.94 0.83 -13.16
CA LEU A 31 6.46 1.67 -14.23
C LEU A 31 7.48 0.92 -15.08
N ALA A 32 8.39 0.16 -14.47
CA ALA A 32 9.34 -0.65 -15.20
C ALA A 32 8.64 -1.67 -16.11
N LEU A 33 7.63 -2.39 -15.60
CA LEU A 33 6.86 -3.35 -16.40
C LEU A 33 6.04 -2.68 -17.51
N GLN A 34 5.49 -1.50 -17.26
CA GLN A 34 4.78 -0.72 -18.30
C GLN A 34 5.73 -0.27 -19.40
N GLN A 35 6.94 0.18 -19.07
CA GLN A 35 7.95 0.57 -20.07
C GLN A 35 8.43 -0.63 -20.89
N VAL A 36 8.57 -1.80 -20.27
CA VAL A 36 8.85 -3.04 -20.98
C VAL A 36 7.68 -3.40 -21.91
N GLY A 37 6.44 -3.28 -21.43
CA GLY A 37 5.24 -3.52 -22.24
C GLY A 37 5.16 -2.59 -23.46
N ALA A 38 5.45 -1.30 -23.26
CA ALA A 38 5.50 -0.31 -24.33
C ALA A 38 6.60 -0.62 -25.36
N ALA A 39 7.76 -1.12 -24.92
CA ALA A 39 8.85 -1.51 -25.80
C ALA A 39 8.55 -2.78 -26.63
N ILE A 40 7.79 -3.73 -26.07
CA ILE A 40 7.30 -4.91 -26.79
C ILE A 40 6.24 -4.51 -27.81
N GLY A 41 5.31 -3.64 -27.40
CA GLY A 41 4.20 -3.18 -28.21
C GLY A 41 3.13 -4.25 -28.47
N GLY A 42 2.10 -3.84 -29.20
CA GLY A 42 0.98 -4.72 -29.58
C GLY A 42 0.22 -5.32 -28.39
N LEU A 43 -0.55 -6.37 -28.69
CA LEU A 43 -1.43 -7.02 -27.71
C LEU A 43 -0.70 -7.63 -26.52
N GLU A 44 0.54 -8.09 -26.72
CA GLU A 44 1.37 -8.65 -25.64
C GLU A 44 1.85 -7.57 -24.67
N GLY A 45 2.25 -6.40 -25.19
CA GLY A 45 2.57 -5.23 -24.39
C GLY A 45 1.40 -4.75 -23.55
N ASP A 46 0.20 -4.68 -24.15
CA ASP A 46 -1.04 -4.29 -23.44
C ASP A 46 -1.38 -5.26 -22.31
N ARG A 47 -1.25 -6.58 -22.56
CA ARG A 47 -1.46 -7.62 -21.55
C ARG A 47 -0.46 -7.53 -20.40
N LEU A 48 0.80 -7.23 -20.69
CA LEU A 48 1.82 -7.05 -19.67
C LEU A 48 1.52 -5.83 -18.78
N GLY A 49 1.09 -4.72 -19.38
CA GLY A 49 0.66 -3.53 -18.65
C GLY A 49 -0.52 -3.80 -17.73
N ALA A 50 -1.55 -4.48 -18.24
CA ALA A 50 -2.71 -4.89 -17.45
C ALA A 50 -2.34 -5.84 -16.31
N PHE A 51 -1.47 -6.82 -16.58
CA PHE A 51 -0.96 -7.76 -15.57
C PHE A 51 -0.17 -7.03 -14.48
N ALA A 52 0.72 -6.10 -14.84
CA ALA A 52 1.50 -5.31 -13.89
C ALA A 52 0.61 -4.50 -12.94
N GLY A 53 -0.42 -3.85 -13.49
CA GLY A 53 -1.41 -3.10 -12.70
C GLY A 53 -2.20 -4.01 -11.75
N ALA A 54 -2.68 -5.16 -12.24
CA ALA A 54 -3.40 -6.12 -11.40
C ALA A 54 -2.51 -6.74 -10.31
N PHE A 55 -1.26 -7.04 -10.63
CA PHE A 55 -0.29 -7.57 -9.68
C PHE A 55 0.02 -6.57 -8.56
N ALA A 56 0.09 -5.27 -8.88
CA ALA A 56 0.35 -4.20 -7.92
C ALA A 56 -0.76 -4.02 -6.87
N LEU A 57 -1.98 -4.50 -7.15
CA LEU A 57 -3.08 -4.46 -6.20
C LEU A 57 -2.75 -5.21 -4.90
N PHE A 58 -2.10 -6.38 -5.01
CA PHE A 58 -1.74 -7.18 -3.84
C PHE A 58 -0.77 -6.45 -2.88
N PRO A 59 0.42 -5.98 -3.32
CA PRO A 59 1.33 -5.30 -2.42
C PRO A 59 0.78 -3.96 -1.90
N TRP A 60 0.03 -3.19 -2.70
CA TRP A 60 -0.63 -1.97 -2.20
C TRP A 60 -1.68 -2.28 -1.13
N ALA A 61 -2.53 -3.28 -1.36
CA ALA A 61 -3.52 -3.69 -0.36
C ALA A 61 -2.84 -4.22 0.91
N ALA A 62 -1.75 -4.97 0.80
CA ALA A 62 -0.98 -5.46 1.94
C ALA A 62 -0.34 -4.32 2.76
N LEU A 63 0.29 -3.35 2.09
CA LEU A 63 0.85 -2.15 2.72
C LEU A 63 -0.24 -1.34 3.44
N ALA A 64 -1.37 -1.11 2.78
CA ALA A 64 -2.51 -0.40 3.35
C ALA A 64 -3.12 -1.15 4.55
N ALA A 65 -3.27 -2.47 4.46
CA ALA A 65 -3.77 -3.32 5.54
C ALA A 65 -2.88 -3.26 6.78
N LYS A 66 -1.57 -3.38 6.60
CA LYS A 66 -0.61 -3.31 7.70
C LYS A 66 -0.60 -1.91 8.32
N ARG A 67 -0.64 -0.85 7.50
CA ARG A 67 -0.67 0.53 7.98
C ARG A 67 -1.97 0.89 8.70
N ALA A 68 -3.11 0.35 8.25
CA ALA A 68 -4.40 0.47 8.94
C ALA A 68 -4.33 -0.20 10.33
N ALA A 69 -3.77 -1.40 10.42
CA ALA A 69 -3.58 -2.10 11.69
C ALA A 69 -2.66 -1.34 12.66
N ASP A 70 -1.58 -0.74 12.17
CA ASP A 70 -0.67 0.10 12.96
C ASP A 70 -1.35 1.36 13.55
N ARG A 71 -2.50 1.75 12.99
CA ARG A 71 -3.34 2.86 13.43
C ARG A 71 -4.57 2.43 14.23
N GLY A 72 -4.65 1.16 14.61
CA GLY A 72 -5.77 0.61 15.38
C GLY A 72 -7.06 0.44 14.55
N ARG A 73 -6.97 0.53 13.21
CA ARG A 73 -8.10 0.25 12.32
C ARG A 73 -8.10 -1.23 11.90
N PRO A 74 -9.25 -1.79 11.51
CA PRO A 74 -9.31 -3.13 10.91
C PRO A 74 -8.43 -3.21 9.66
N ARG A 75 -7.70 -4.31 9.47
CA ARG A 75 -6.89 -4.54 8.25
C ARG A 75 -7.73 -4.43 6.97
N LEU A 76 -8.98 -4.88 7.04
CA LEU A 76 -9.95 -4.78 5.95
C LEU A 76 -10.17 -3.35 5.47
N TYR A 77 -10.05 -2.34 6.34
CA TYR A 77 -10.18 -0.94 5.93
C TYR A 77 -9.17 -0.57 4.85
N GLY A 78 -7.89 -0.90 5.05
CA GLY A 78 -6.83 -0.60 4.09
C GLY A 78 -7.01 -1.37 2.78
N ILE A 79 -7.39 -2.65 2.87
CA ILE A 79 -7.66 -3.50 1.70
C ILE A 79 -8.81 -2.92 0.88
N VAL A 80 -9.96 -2.68 1.52
CA VAL A 80 -11.17 -2.17 0.86
C VAL A 80 -10.92 -0.79 0.25
N LEU A 81 -10.17 0.08 0.92
CA LEU A 81 -9.83 1.41 0.40
C LEU A 81 -9.04 1.31 -0.92
N VAL A 82 -7.96 0.52 -0.94
CA VAL A 82 -7.15 0.33 -2.16
C VAL A 82 -7.94 -0.38 -3.25
N SER A 83 -8.71 -1.41 -2.91
CA SER A 83 -9.55 -2.11 -3.88
C SER A 83 -10.62 -1.20 -4.48
N ALA A 84 -11.23 -0.32 -3.69
CA ALA A 84 -12.22 0.64 -4.18
C ALA A 84 -11.62 1.63 -5.17
N ILE A 85 -10.43 2.16 -4.88
CA ILE A 85 -9.69 3.04 -5.80
C ILE A 85 -9.45 2.33 -7.14
N VAL A 86 -8.87 1.13 -7.11
CA VAL A 86 -8.53 0.38 -8.33
C VAL A 86 -9.79 -0.02 -9.11
N LEU A 87 -10.88 -0.36 -8.43
CA LEU A 87 -12.16 -0.65 -9.07
C LEU A 87 -12.78 0.57 -9.74
N LEU A 88 -12.63 1.78 -9.16
CA LEU A 88 -13.09 3.01 -9.80
C LEU A 88 -12.29 3.32 -11.07
N ASP A 89 -10.97 3.16 -11.01
CA ASP A 89 -10.09 3.36 -12.17
C ASP A 89 -10.41 2.35 -13.29
N LEU A 90 -10.65 1.07 -12.93
CA LEU A 90 -11.10 0.05 -13.87
C LEU A 90 -12.48 0.38 -14.45
N ALA A 91 -13.41 0.84 -13.61
CA ALA A 91 -14.76 1.19 -14.04
C ALA A 91 -14.75 2.32 -15.08
N GLU A 92 -13.83 3.29 -14.97
CA GLU A 92 -13.66 4.38 -15.93
C GLU A 92 -13.46 3.88 -17.37
N THR A 93 -12.79 2.74 -17.54
CA THR A 93 -12.54 2.14 -18.87
C THR A 93 -13.78 1.56 -19.54
N VAL A 94 -14.82 1.22 -18.77
CA VAL A 94 -16.03 0.53 -19.25
C VAL A 94 -17.29 1.40 -19.23
N VAL A 95 -17.30 2.54 -18.54
CA VAL A 95 -18.45 3.45 -18.54
C VAL A 95 -18.43 4.47 -19.68
N ALA A 96 -19.62 5.01 -19.94
CA ALA A 96 -19.85 6.09 -20.89
C ALA A 96 -19.05 7.36 -20.52
N PRO A 97 -18.62 8.17 -21.51
CA PRO A 97 -17.73 9.31 -21.30
C PRO A 97 -18.25 10.35 -20.30
N ASP A 98 -19.56 10.55 -20.22
CA ASP A 98 -20.25 11.47 -19.32
C ASP A 98 -20.08 11.10 -17.84
N ARG A 99 -19.80 9.83 -17.54
CA ARG A 99 -19.62 9.32 -16.16
C ARG A 99 -18.16 9.17 -15.74
N ARG A 100 -17.22 9.20 -16.70
CA ARG A 100 -15.79 9.03 -16.43
C ARG A 100 -15.25 10.08 -15.47
N GLN A 101 -15.61 11.34 -15.69
CA GLN A 101 -15.15 12.44 -14.85
C GLN A 101 -15.60 12.29 -13.39
N MET A 102 -16.82 11.76 -13.16
CA MET A 102 -17.33 11.51 -11.82
C MET A 102 -16.57 10.37 -11.12
N LEU A 103 -16.28 9.28 -11.84
CA LEU A 103 -15.49 8.17 -11.31
C LEU A 103 -14.05 8.58 -11.02
N GLY A 104 -13.41 9.32 -11.93
CA GLY A 104 -12.06 9.84 -11.72
C GLY A 104 -11.99 10.80 -10.52
N ALA A 105 -13.01 11.64 -10.32
CA ALA A 105 -13.11 12.50 -9.14
C ALA A 105 -13.27 11.68 -7.85
N ALA A 106 -14.11 10.63 -7.86
CA ALA A 106 -14.27 9.74 -6.71
C ALA A 106 -13.00 8.97 -6.39
N SER A 107 -12.30 8.44 -7.41
CA SER A 107 -11.01 7.78 -7.26
C SER A 107 -9.97 8.73 -6.66
N SER A 108 -9.89 9.95 -7.18
CA SER A 108 -8.99 11.00 -6.68
C SER A 108 -9.26 11.34 -5.20
N LEU A 109 -10.52 11.43 -4.81
CA LEU A 109 -10.90 11.66 -3.42
C LEU A 109 -10.45 10.51 -2.51
N LEU A 110 -10.63 9.26 -2.94
CA LEU A 110 -10.18 8.09 -2.17
C LEU A 110 -8.64 8.02 -2.08
N TRP A 111 -7.92 8.39 -3.14
CA TRP A 111 -6.46 8.55 -3.09
C TRP A 111 -6.04 9.59 -2.06
N LEU A 112 -6.73 10.74 -1.98
CA LEU A 112 -6.48 11.74 -0.95
C LEU A 112 -6.74 11.19 0.46
N VAL A 113 -7.82 10.44 0.65
CA VAL A 113 -8.11 9.78 1.93
C VAL A 113 -7.01 8.78 2.28
N ALA A 114 -6.58 7.94 1.34
CA ALA A 114 -5.50 6.99 1.54
C ALA A 114 -4.17 7.68 1.87
N LEU A 115 -3.86 8.77 1.16
CA LEU A 115 -2.67 9.58 1.38
C LEU A 115 -2.65 10.17 2.80
N VAL A 116 -3.73 10.84 3.21
CA VAL A 116 -3.79 11.47 4.52
C VAL A 116 -3.79 10.41 5.62
N ASP A 117 -4.71 9.45 5.53
CA ASP A 117 -5.00 8.52 6.61
C ASP A 117 -3.94 7.44 6.76
N LEU A 118 -3.39 6.91 5.67
CA LEU A 118 -2.36 5.86 5.73
C LEU A 118 -0.95 6.44 5.55
N GLY A 119 -0.80 7.47 4.71
CA GLY A 119 0.49 8.00 4.26
C GLY A 119 1.04 9.22 5.00
N LEU A 120 0.22 10.04 5.67
CA LEU A 120 0.70 11.24 6.36
C LEU A 120 0.60 11.12 7.88
N LEU A 121 -0.48 10.50 8.38
CA LEU A 121 -0.68 10.41 9.82
C LEU A 121 0.27 9.38 10.47
N PRO A 122 0.90 9.73 11.62
CA PRO A 122 1.72 8.80 12.37
C PRO A 122 0.86 7.66 12.96
N GLY A 123 1.51 6.53 13.25
CA GLY A 123 0.85 5.37 13.87
C GLY A 123 0.40 5.70 15.29
N SER A 124 -0.86 5.44 15.63
CA SER A 124 -1.48 5.89 16.88
C SER A 124 -1.33 4.93 18.07
N ARG A 125 -0.61 3.80 17.95
CA ARG A 125 -0.32 2.96 19.11
C ARG A 125 0.86 3.52 19.90
N ARG A 126 0.53 4.33 20.91
CA ARG A 126 1.37 4.60 22.10
C ARG A 126 1.97 3.27 22.54
N GLN A 127 3.26 3.27 22.86
CA GLN A 127 3.92 2.15 23.54
C GLN A 127 2.95 1.58 24.57
N GLU A 128 2.42 0.38 24.33
CA GLU A 128 2.34 -0.54 25.46
C GLU A 128 3.80 -0.66 25.86
N ALA A 129 4.13 0.11 26.90
CA ALA A 129 5.37 -0.07 27.62
C ALA A 129 5.49 -1.57 27.78
N VAL A 130 6.52 -2.14 27.16
CA VAL A 130 7.02 -3.45 27.52
C VAL A 130 7.00 -3.42 29.04
N ALA A 131 6.12 -4.22 29.64
CA ALA A 131 5.95 -4.25 31.08
C ALA A 131 7.36 -4.29 31.67
N GLU A 132 7.68 -3.30 32.51
CA GLU A 132 8.95 -3.32 33.24
C GLU A 132 9.13 -4.73 33.79
N PRO A 133 10.24 -5.41 33.50
CA PRO A 133 10.47 -6.71 34.09
C PRO A 133 10.35 -6.51 35.61
N PRO A 134 9.54 -7.34 36.30
CA PRO A 134 9.40 -7.21 37.74
C PRO A 134 10.80 -7.22 38.38
N PRO A 135 11.02 -6.45 39.45
CA PRO A 135 12.35 -6.20 40.02
C PRO A 135 13.11 -7.44 40.56
N ASP A 136 12.63 -8.66 40.31
CA ASP A 136 13.16 -9.94 40.81
C ASP A 136 13.60 -10.92 39.70
N ALA A 137 14.03 -10.44 38.53
CA ALA A 137 14.69 -11.30 37.55
C ALA A 137 16.10 -11.69 38.03
N LYS A 138 16.15 -12.79 38.80
CA LYS A 138 17.34 -13.46 39.33
C LYS A 138 18.39 -13.66 38.22
N ARG A 139 19.60 -13.13 38.44
CA ARG A 139 20.78 -13.45 37.61
C ARG A 139 21.12 -14.93 37.80
N ALA A 140 20.99 -15.72 36.74
CA ALA A 140 21.61 -17.05 36.68
C ALA A 140 23.06 -16.87 36.23
N GLY A 141 23.99 -17.40 37.04
CA GLY A 141 25.43 -17.42 36.76
C GLY A 141 25.85 -18.52 35.79
#